data_AF-A0A5C4JYJ4-F1
#
_entry.id   AF-A0A5C4JYJ4-F1
#
_cell.length_a   1.000
_cell.length_b   1.000
_cell.length_c   1.000
_cell.angle_alpha   90.00
_cell.angle_beta   90.00
_cell.angle_gamma   90.00
#
_symmetry.space_group_name_H-M   'P 1'
#
loop_
_entity.id
_entity.type
_entity.pdbx_description
1 polymer ?
#
loop_
_entity_poly.entity_id
_entity_poly.type
_entity_poly.pdbx_seq_one_letter_code
_entity_poly.pdbx_strand_id
1 'polypeptide(L)' 'MNDKLHLTPEDQFPDDLEKVSDQELQVLDSRVQRQLDHEVVVDGEVNRETEFRHYELDVEFNDRDQR' A
#
# COMPACT_ATOMS: atom_id res chain seq x y z
N MET A 1 3.07 26.95 -7.68
CA MET A 1 1.73 26.52 -7.26
C MET A 1 1.71 25.00 -7.41
N ASN A 2 1.53 24.27 -6.31
CA ASN A 2 1.34 22.82 -6.14
C ASN A 2 1.99 21.85 -7.17
N ASP A 3 3.31 21.69 -7.09
CA ASP A 3 4.05 20.55 -7.67
C ASP A 3 4.02 19.28 -6.78
N LYS A 4 2.98 19.12 -5.94
CA LYS A 4 2.81 17.96 -5.02
C LYS A 4 1.46 17.28 -5.23
N LEU A 5 1.08 17.00 -6.48
CA LEU A 5 -0.10 16.17 -6.76
C LEU A 5 0.20 14.67 -6.76
N HIS A 6 1.48 14.27 -6.76
CA HIS A 6 1.89 12.89 -6.54
C HIS A 6 2.76 12.83 -5.29
N LEU A 7 2.19 12.28 -4.21
CA LEU A 7 2.98 11.72 -3.12
C LEU A 7 3.47 10.34 -3.61
N THR A 8 4.46 10.32 -4.49
CA THR A 8 5.26 9.11 -4.63
C THR A 8 5.83 8.82 -3.24
N PRO A 9 5.63 7.61 -2.68
CA PRO A 9 6.20 7.26 -1.39
C PRO A 9 7.70 7.57 -1.40
N GLU A 10 8.18 8.30 -0.39
CA GLU A 10 9.61 8.62 -0.28
C GLU A 10 10.45 7.35 -0.07
N ASP A 11 9.82 6.31 0.50
CA ASP A 11 10.41 5.02 0.81
C ASP A 11 9.82 3.91 -0.08
N GLN A 12 10.66 2.92 -0.40
CA GLN A 12 10.22 1.71 -1.10
C GLN A 12 9.29 0.87 -0.23
N PHE A 13 8.47 0.04 -0.87
CA PHE A 13 7.66 -0.93 -0.16
C PHE A 13 8.59 -1.89 0.61
N PRO A 14 8.32 -2.19 1.90
CA PRO A 14 9.20 -3.01 2.72
C PRO A 14 9.25 -4.47 2.22
N ASP A 15 10.44 -5.06 2.24
CA ASP A 15 10.66 -6.47 1.85
C ASP A 15 10.15 -7.49 2.89
N ASP A 16 9.92 -7.05 4.14
CA ASP A 16 9.51 -7.90 5.26
C ASP A 16 8.54 -7.15 6.18
N LEU A 17 7.28 -7.59 6.19
CA LEU A 17 6.20 -6.98 6.95
C LEU A 17 6.20 -7.34 8.44
N GLU A 18 6.86 -8.43 8.85
CA GLU A 18 6.87 -8.86 10.26
C GLU A 18 7.56 -7.83 11.17
N LYS A 19 8.51 -7.08 10.61
CA LYS A 19 9.26 -6.03 11.33
C LYS A 19 8.53 -4.70 11.39
N VAL A 20 7.44 -4.54 10.65
CA VAL A 20 6.67 -3.31 10.56
C VAL A 20 5.68 -3.26 11.72
N SER A 21 5.60 -2.12 12.42
CA SER A 21 4.61 -1.99 13.50
C SER A 21 3.17 -1.96 12.95
N ASP A 22 2.18 -2.31 13.77
CA ASP A 22 0.76 -2.30 13.35
C ASP A 22 0.33 -0.95 12.79
N GLN A 23 0.80 0.13 13.43
CA GLN A 23 0.50 1.49 12.99
C GLN A 23 1.10 1.77 11.60
N GLU A 24 2.34 1.34 11.36
CA GLU A 24 2.99 1.51 10.07
C GLU A 24 2.35 0.64 8.98
N LEU A 25 1.90 -0.58 9.30
CA LEU A 25 1.14 -1.42 8.39
C LEU A 25 -0.18 -0.78 7.99
N GLN A 26 -0.94 -0.22 8.93
CA GLN A 26 -2.19 0.49 8.61
C GLN A 26 -1.94 1.73 7.74
N VAL A 27 -0.81 2.41 7.93
CA VAL A 27 -0.42 3.52 7.07
C VAL A 27 -0.05 3.03 5.67
N LEU A 28 0.65 1.90 5.54
CA LEU A 28 0.97 1.27 4.26
C LEU A 28 -0.31 0.85 3.52
N ASP A 29 -1.24 0.20 4.19
CA ASP A 29 -2.55 -0.17 3.65
C ASP A 29 -3.31 1.04 3.12
N SER A 30 -3.41 2.09 3.93
CA SER A 30 -4.10 3.31 3.50
C SER A 30 -3.42 3.99 2.30
N ARG A 31 -2.10 3.85 2.13
CA ARG A 31 -1.38 4.37 0.97
C ARG A 31 -1.64 3.52 -0.28
N VAL A 32 -1.55 2.19 -0.15
CA VAL A 32 -1.80 1.25 -1.25
C VAL A 32 -3.23 1.38 -1.76
N GLN A 33 -4.22 1.46 -0.87
CA GLN A 33 -5.62 1.69 -1.22
C GLN A 33 -5.83 2.97 -2.04
N ARG A 34 -5.24 4.10 -1.62
CA ARG A 34 -5.32 5.35 -2.40
C ARG A 34 -4.63 5.25 -3.74
N GLN A 35 -3.57 4.45 -3.85
CA GLN A 35 -2.90 4.21 -5.11
C GLN A 35 -3.78 3.37 -6.05
N LEU A 36 -4.43 2.31 -5.54
CA LEU A 36 -5.42 1.52 -6.29
C LEU A 36 -6.53 2.42 -6.84
N ASP A 37 -7.13 3.25 -5.97
CA ASP A 37 -8.18 4.20 -6.36
C ASP A 37 -7.69 5.16 -7.47
N HIS A 38 -6.48 5.69 -7.32
CA HIS A 38 -5.89 6.59 -8.30
C HIS A 38 -5.65 5.89 -9.65
N GLU A 39 -5.06 4.69 -9.66
CA GLU A 39 -4.77 3.91 -10.87
C GLU A 39 -6.07 3.56 -11.61
N VAL A 40 -7.12 3.15 -10.90
CA VAL A 40 -8.44 2.92 -11.51
C VAL A 40 -8.99 4.19 -12.15
N VAL A 41 -8.88 5.34 -11.49
CA VAL A 41 -9.41 6.62 -12.00
C VAL A 41 -8.60 7.18 -13.17
N VAL A 42 -7.28 7.07 -13.11
CA VAL A 42 -6.35 7.73 -14.06
C VAL A 42 -6.00 6.81 -15.22
N ASP A 43 -5.67 5.56 -14.94
CA ASP A 43 -5.16 4.60 -15.93
C ASP A 43 -6.26 3.63 -16.40
N GLY A 44 -7.38 3.55 -15.68
CA GLY A 44 -8.53 2.70 -16.03
C GLY A 44 -8.34 1.23 -15.67
N GLU A 45 -7.15 0.87 -15.17
CA GLU A 45 -6.79 -0.45 -14.68
C GLU A 45 -5.79 -0.32 -13.52
N VAL A 46 -5.69 -1.36 -12.71
CA VAL A 46 -4.77 -1.39 -11.58
C VAL A 46 -3.42 -1.92 -12.02
N ASN A 47 -2.34 -1.35 -11.50
CA ASN A 47 -1.01 -1.90 -11.65
C ASN A 47 -0.87 -3.20 -10.83
N ARG A 48 -0.42 -4.28 -11.49
CA ARG A 48 -0.23 -5.60 -10.86
C ARG A 48 0.66 -5.57 -9.61
N GLU A 49 1.66 -4.68 -9.59
CA GLU A 49 2.54 -4.50 -8.44
C GLU A 49 1.77 -3.91 -7.25
N THR A 50 0.86 -2.97 -7.50
CA THR A 50 0.01 -2.37 -6.47
C THR A 50 -0.99 -3.40 -5.92
N GLU A 51 -1.57 -4.24 -6.79
CA GLU A 51 -2.40 -5.38 -6.36
C GLU A 51 -1.62 -6.37 -5.50
N PHE A 52 -0.39 -6.70 -5.89
CA PHE A 52 0.46 -7.63 -5.14
C PHE A 52 0.77 -7.10 -3.74
N ARG A 53 1.12 -5.81 -3.61
CA ARG A 53 1.36 -5.17 -2.30
C ARG A 53 0.13 -5.17 -1.41
N HIS A 54 -1.06 -4.94 -1.99
CA HIS A 54 -2.31 -5.03 -1.23
C HIS A 54 -2.54 -6.44 -0.71
N TYR A 55 -2.32 -7.44 -1.55
CA TYR A 55 -2.45 -8.85 -1.17
C TYR A 55 -1.49 -9.22 -0.03
N GLU A 56 -0.23 -8.78 -0.07
CA GLU A 56 0.73 -9.04 1.02
C GLU A 56 0.28 -8.42 2.34
N LEU A 57 -0.31 -7.22 2.30
CA LEU A 57 -0.86 -6.56 3.48
C LEU A 57 -2.07 -7.33 4.05
N ASP A 58 -2.99 -7.80 3.19
CA ASP A 58 -4.13 -8.61 3.61
C ASP A 58 -3.68 -9.91 4.31
N VAL A 59 -2.66 -10.58 3.75
CA VAL A 59 -2.07 -11.78 4.35
C VAL A 59 -1.48 -11.46 5.71
N GLU A 60 -0.67 -10.40 5.83
CA GLU A 60 -0.06 -10.03 7.10
C GLU A 60 -1.10 -9.63 8.17
N PHE A 61 -2.15 -8.89 7.81
CA PHE A 61 -3.22 -8.57 8.77
C PHE A 61 -3.94 -9.82 9.26
N ASN A 62 -4.30 -10.73 8.35
CA ASN A 62 -4.92 -11.99 8.73
C ASN A 62 -3.99 -12.84 9.62
N ASP A 63 -2.70 -12.87 9.31
CA ASP A 63 -1.71 -13.58 10.13
C ASP A 63 -1.58 -12.95 11.52
N ARG A 64 -1.66 -11.62 11.65
CA ARG A 64 -1.63 -10.93 12.96
C ARG A 64 -2.90 -11.14 13.77
N ASP A 65 -4.07 -11.12 13.14
CA ASP A 65 -5.35 -11.37 13.83
C ASP A 65 -5.45 -12.78 14.44
N GLN A 66 -4.65 -13.73 13.92
CA GLN A 66 -4.57 -15.10 14.41
C GLN A 66 -3.48 -15.32 15.50
N ARG A 67 -2.62 -14.33 15.78
CA ARG A 67 -1.56 -14.40 16.81
C ARG A 67 -2.09 -14.03 18.20
#